data_AF-A0A2H9SJN5-F1
#
_entry.id   AF-A0A2H9SJN5-F1
#
_cell.length_a   1.000
_cell.length_b   1.000
_cell.length_c   1.000
_cell.angle_alpha   90.00
_cell.angle_beta   90.00
_cell.angle_gamma   90.00
#
_symmetry.space_group_name_H-M   'P 1'
#
loop_
_entity.id
_entity.type
_entity.pdbx_description
1 polymer ?
#
loop_
_entity_poly.entity_id
_entity_poly.type
_entity_poly.pdbx_seq_one_letter_code
_entity_poly.pdbx_strand_id
1 'polypeptide(L)'
;MNNKHDFTISNSSWSRFWKHRNFNLIDNAPADLFVASASTNTMSDWNRLINSKEKCSYYINGEQLSKLRHNKPFETADEFQTFLKEQLFKDQSPEKQEQLVAMVLAFGYQSGLFHATSSAITKMVGDKNATSTYKIALSQPDMQIHLITDNGGLRVIEQNEYRTWTDLSGKGKHTCTDKEYYAKTQTIYAMTPEHIEMRDLLVDCPSRHLAHIFDERPGQEQMMRFPVLRELIATIIAVLLNRAGFGEENAAAPEAKSLHRPQFGG
;
A
#
# COMPACT_ATOMS: atom_id res chain seq x y z
N MET A 1 -3.04 -12.13 21.98
CA MET A 1 -3.62 -10.89 22.54
C MET A 1 -4.88 -10.53 21.74
N ASN A 2 -5.95 -10.08 22.38
CA ASN A 2 -7.23 -9.75 21.73
C ASN A 2 -7.11 -8.42 20.96
N ASN A 3 -7.10 -8.46 19.63
CA ASN A 3 -7.16 -7.27 18.78
C ASN A 3 -8.57 -6.65 18.86
N LYS A 4 -8.69 -5.48 19.49
CA LYS A 4 -9.89 -4.66 19.41
C LYS A 4 -9.84 -3.84 18.11
N HIS A 5 -10.81 -4.08 17.24
CA HIS A 5 -11.01 -3.33 16.00
C HIS A 5 -11.92 -2.13 16.28
N ASP A 6 -11.38 -0.91 16.26
CA ASP A 6 -12.16 0.31 16.42
C ASP A 6 -12.54 0.90 15.05
N PHE A 7 -13.83 1.17 14.86
CA PHE A 7 -14.41 1.71 13.63
C PHE A 7 -14.98 3.11 13.86
N THR A 8 -14.76 4.05 12.94
CA THR A 8 -15.35 5.40 13.00
C THR A 8 -16.01 5.74 11.66
N ILE A 9 -17.22 6.30 11.71
CA ILE A 9 -18.09 6.58 10.56
C ILE A 9 -18.38 8.09 10.50
N SER A 10 -18.26 8.71 9.32
CA SER A 10 -18.85 10.03 9.04
C SER A 10 -19.96 9.92 7.99
N ASN A 11 -21.03 10.69 8.17
CA ASN A 11 -22.23 10.68 7.32
C ASN A 11 -22.22 11.91 6.39
N SER A 12 -21.89 11.72 5.12
CA SER A 12 -22.32 12.62 4.04
C SER A 12 -22.78 11.75 2.86
N SER A 13 -23.96 12.03 2.30
CA SER A 13 -24.81 11.06 1.61
C SER A 13 -24.32 10.56 0.25
N TRP A 14 -23.10 10.87 -0.18
CA TRP A 14 -22.52 10.36 -1.44
C TRP A 14 -21.02 10.08 -1.40
N SER A 15 -20.31 10.42 -0.31
CA SER A 15 -18.90 10.07 -0.13
C SER A 15 -18.77 8.64 0.37
N ARG A 16 -18.29 7.73 -0.48
CA ARG A 16 -17.98 6.35 -0.07
C ARG A 16 -16.58 6.33 0.54
N PHE A 17 -16.52 6.73 1.81
CA PHE A 17 -15.30 6.74 2.60
C PHE A 17 -15.24 5.51 3.52
N TRP A 18 -14.12 4.79 3.46
CA TRP A 18 -13.84 3.62 4.28
C TRP A 18 -12.52 3.79 5.02
N LYS A 19 -12.48 3.31 6.27
CA LYS A 19 -11.31 3.36 7.14
C LYS A 19 -11.15 2.04 7.88
N HIS A 20 -9.97 1.42 7.78
CA HIS A 20 -9.57 0.25 8.58
C HIS A 20 -8.33 0.59 9.40
N ARG A 21 -8.22 0.08 10.64
CA ARG A 21 -7.06 0.30 11.50
C ARG A 21 -6.44 -0.98 12.01
N ASN A 22 -5.13 -0.92 12.27
CA ASN A 22 -4.33 -1.88 13.05
C ASN A 22 -4.44 -3.33 12.58
N PHE A 23 -3.60 -3.70 11.62
CA PHE A 23 -3.43 -5.06 11.14
C PHE A 23 -1.93 -5.43 11.11
N ASN A 24 -1.53 -6.41 11.92
CA ASN A 24 -0.16 -6.94 11.88
C ASN A 24 0.02 -7.74 10.60
N LEU A 25 1.01 -7.39 9.80
CA LEU A 25 1.32 -8.07 8.54
C LEU A 25 2.40 -9.15 8.74
N ILE A 26 3.42 -8.84 9.54
CA ILE A 26 4.54 -9.72 9.85
C ILE A 26 4.92 -9.52 11.32
N ASP A 27 4.87 -10.59 12.11
CA ASP A 27 5.37 -10.64 13.49
C ASP A 27 6.72 -11.35 13.53
N ASN A 28 7.67 -10.87 14.35
CA ASN A 28 9.01 -11.45 14.51
C ASN A 28 9.75 -11.63 13.19
N ALA A 29 9.84 -10.56 12.39
CA ALA A 29 10.53 -10.60 11.11
C ALA A 29 12.00 -10.99 11.35
N PRO A 30 12.45 -12.21 10.99
CA PRO A 30 13.79 -12.64 11.33
C PRO A 30 14.80 -11.78 10.57
N ALA A 31 15.81 -11.25 11.27
CA ALA A 31 16.80 -10.32 10.70
C ALA A 31 17.59 -10.94 9.53
N ASP A 32 17.67 -12.27 9.49
CA ASP A 32 18.28 -13.14 8.50
C ASP A 32 17.44 -13.35 7.22
N LEU A 33 16.17 -12.91 7.21
CA LEU A 33 15.25 -13.09 6.10
C LEU A 33 15.46 -12.09 4.94
N PHE A 34 16.33 -11.09 5.12
CA PHE A 34 16.51 -9.95 4.20
C PHE A 34 17.81 -10.06 3.41
N VAL A 35 17.89 -11.05 2.52
CA VAL A 35 19.13 -11.37 1.76
C VAL A 35 19.35 -10.43 0.57
N ALA A 36 20.63 -10.20 0.25
CA ALA A 36 21.24 -9.23 -0.66
C ALA A 36 20.62 -9.03 -2.07
N SER A 37 19.80 -9.94 -2.60
CA SER A 37 19.20 -9.80 -3.94
C SER A 37 18.13 -8.69 -4.02
N ALA A 38 17.53 -8.32 -2.88
CA ALA A 38 16.55 -7.23 -2.82
C ALA A 38 17.20 -5.83 -2.95
N SER A 39 18.49 -5.71 -2.63
CA SER A 39 19.21 -4.42 -2.64
C SER A 39 19.32 -3.81 -4.04
N THR A 40 19.54 -4.63 -5.07
CA THR A 40 19.75 -4.15 -6.45
C THR A 40 18.44 -3.69 -7.09
N ASN A 41 17.34 -4.41 -6.86
CA ASN A 41 16.02 -4.04 -7.37
C ASN A 41 15.52 -2.74 -6.72
N THR A 42 15.63 -2.64 -5.40
CA THR A 42 15.22 -1.45 -4.66
C THR A 42 16.02 -0.22 -5.11
N MET A 43 17.35 -0.34 -5.23
CA MET A 43 18.19 0.76 -5.73
C MET A 43 17.84 1.16 -7.17
N SER A 44 17.65 0.19 -8.07
CA SER A 44 17.27 0.42 -9.46
C SER A 44 15.94 1.19 -9.57
N ASP A 45 14.93 0.79 -8.79
CA ASP A 45 13.64 1.46 -8.76
C ASP A 45 13.76 2.89 -8.21
N TRP A 46 14.55 3.11 -7.17
CA TRP A 46 14.79 4.45 -6.62
C TRP A 46 15.56 5.33 -7.61
N ASN A 47 16.53 4.79 -8.34
CA ASN A 47 17.22 5.49 -9.41
C ASN A 47 16.25 5.90 -10.54
N ARG A 48 15.32 5.02 -10.93
CA ARG A 48 14.25 5.37 -11.89
C ARG A 48 13.40 6.53 -11.37
N LEU A 49 13.06 6.53 -10.07
CA LEU A 49 12.31 7.61 -9.43
C LEU A 49 13.09 8.93 -9.39
N ILE A 50 14.37 8.90 -9.03
CA ILE A 50 15.25 10.10 -9.04
C ILE A 50 15.32 10.69 -10.45
N ASN A 51 15.50 9.85 -11.47
CA ASN A 51 15.59 10.26 -12.86
C ASN A 51 14.30 10.88 -13.41
N SER A 52 13.15 10.64 -12.75
CA SER A 52 11.88 11.29 -13.07
C SER A 52 11.77 12.74 -12.58
N LYS A 53 12.77 13.23 -11.81
CA LYS A 53 12.93 14.61 -11.34
C LYS A 53 11.68 15.12 -10.60
N GLU A 54 10.94 16.05 -11.21
CA GLU A 54 9.74 16.67 -10.63
C GLU A 54 8.60 15.67 -10.44
N LYS A 55 8.59 14.58 -11.21
CA LYS A 55 7.60 13.49 -11.12
C LYS A 55 7.97 12.41 -10.09
N CYS A 56 9.04 12.61 -9.33
CA CYS A 56 9.46 11.66 -8.30
C CYS A 56 8.38 11.55 -7.21
N SER A 57 7.81 10.37 -7.04
CA SER A 57 6.71 10.12 -6.10
C SER A 57 7.17 9.91 -4.66
N TYR A 58 8.48 9.84 -4.39
CA TYR A 58 9.01 9.54 -3.07
C TYR A 58 9.39 10.81 -2.31
N TYR A 59 8.98 10.87 -1.06
CA TYR A 59 9.28 11.93 -0.11
C TYR A 59 9.87 11.32 1.16
N ILE A 60 11.01 11.82 1.62
CA ILE A 60 11.67 11.43 2.87
C ILE A 60 11.56 12.61 3.83
N ASN A 61 10.87 12.42 4.94
CA ASN A 61 10.63 13.45 5.95
C ASN A 61 10.10 14.78 5.36
N GLY A 62 9.27 14.68 4.31
CA GLY A 62 8.66 15.82 3.61
C GLY A 62 9.47 16.36 2.42
N GLU A 63 10.72 15.91 2.23
CA GLU A 63 11.54 16.34 1.09
C GLU A 63 11.57 15.29 -0.03
N GLN A 64 11.44 15.73 -1.28
CA GLN A 64 11.39 14.83 -2.44
C GLN A 64 12.74 14.12 -2.65
N LEU A 65 12.73 12.80 -2.87
CA LEU A 65 13.94 11.99 -3.05
C LEU A 65 14.86 12.52 -4.16
N SER A 66 14.30 12.94 -5.30
CA SER A 66 15.08 13.53 -6.40
C SER A 66 15.82 14.81 -5.98
N LYS A 67 15.26 15.62 -5.07
CA LYS A 67 15.88 16.84 -4.56
C LYS A 67 17.00 16.54 -3.56
N LEU A 68 16.75 15.62 -2.61
CA LEU A 68 17.75 15.14 -1.66
C LEU A 68 18.99 14.58 -2.35
N ARG A 69 18.81 14.02 -3.55
CA ARG A 69 19.89 13.46 -4.38
C ARG A 69 20.41 14.42 -5.44
N HIS A 70 19.92 15.65 -5.52
CA HIS A 70 20.25 16.61 -6.58
C HIS A 70 20.10 16.02 -8.00
N ASN A 71 19.09 15.16 -8.19
CA ASN A 71 18.83 14.38 -9.40
C ASN A 71 19.98 13.42 -9.80
N LYS A 72 20.86 13.05 -8.87
CA LYS A 72 21.96 12.11 -9.08
C LYS A 72 21.55 10.69 -8.61
N PRO A 73 21.52 9.69 -9.50
CA PRO A 73 21.28 8.32 -9.08
C PRO A 73 22.39 7.81 -8.14
N PHE A 74 22.11 6.72 -7.44
CA PHE A 74 23.12 5.96 -6.68
C PHE A 74 23.99 5.15 -7.66
N GLU A 75 25.30 5.22 -7.45
CA GLU A 75 26.30 4.50 -8.24
C GLU A 75 26.61 3.12 -7.64
N THR A 76 26.54 2.99 -6.30
CA THR A 76 26.86 1.75 -5.59
C THR A 76 25.82 1.42 -4.52
N ALA A 77 25.76 0.13 -4.16
CA ALA A 77 24.90 -0.34 -3.06
C ALA A 77 25.32 0.28 -1.70
N ASP A 78 26.62 0.51 -1.50
CA ASP A 78 27.14 1.13 -0.28
C ASP A 78 26.74 2.60 -0.18
N GLU A 79 26.78 3.33 -1.31
CA GLU A 79 26.27 4.71 -1.37
C GLU A 79 24.77 4.74 -1.03
N PHE A 80 23.99 3.83 -1.60
CA PHE A 80 22.56 3.74 -1.31
C PHE A 80 22.27 3.44 0.16
N GLN A 81 22.96 2.45 0.75
CA GLN A 81 22.81 2.12 2.16
C GLN A 81 23.22 3.28 3.08
N THR A 82 24.32 3.95 2.77
CA THR A 82 24.78 5.13 3.51
C THR A 82 23.73 6.23 3.48
N PHE A 83 23.17 6.51 2.30
CA PHE A 83 22.08 7.47 2.16
C PHE A 83 20.86 7.10 3.01
N LEU A 84 20.45 5.83 3.05
CA LEU A 84 19.33 5.40 3.90
C LEU A 84 19.63 5.64 5.39
N LYS A 85 20.85 5.32 5.84
CA LYS A 85 21.26 5.58 7.24
C LYS A 85 21.24 7.06 7.57
N GLU A 86 21.74 7.92 6.68
CA GLU A 86 21.85 9.36 6.92
C GLU A 86 20.53 10.13 6.77
N GLN A 87 19.69 9.75 5.81
CA GLN A 87 18.48 10.52 5.48
C GLN A 87 17.23 9.98 6.14
N LEU A 88 17.13 8.66 6.32
CA LEU A 88 16.01 8.03 7.00
C LEU A 88 16.34 7.78 8.46
N PHE A 89 17.50 7.21 8.79
CA PHE A 89 17.70 6.59 10.12
C PHE A 89 18.75 7.27 11.00
N LYS A 90 19.14 8.52 10.70
CA LYS A 90 20.24 9.21 11.41
C LYS A 90 20.09 9.25 12.93
N ASP A 91 18.87 9.32 13.43
CA ASP A 91 18.54 9.46 14.85
C ASP A 91 18.34 8.10 15.55
N GLN A 92 18.48 6.98 14.83
CA GLN A 92 18.39 5.62 15.36
C GLN A 92 19.74 5.11 15.86
N SER A 93 19.73 4.12 16.76
CA SER A 93 20.96 3.43 17.15
C SER A 93 21.58 2.67 15.97
N PRO A 94 22.91 2.48 15.91
CA PRO A 94 23.56 1.80 14.80
C PRO A 94 22.96 0.42 14.50
N GLU A 95 22.67 -0.37 15.53
CA GLU A 95 22.03 -1.68 15.39
C GLU A 95 20.64 -1.59 14.72
N LYS A 96 19.82 -0.63 15.14
CA LYS A 96 18.50 -0.38 14.53
C LYS A 96 18.62 0.14 13.11
N GLN A 97 19.64 0.96 12.81
CA GLN A 97 19.90 1.44 11.45
C GLN A 97 20.14 0.26 10.50
N GLU A 98 20.98 -0.70 10.88
CA GLU A 98 21.24 -1.87 10.02
C GLU A 98 19.96 -2.67 9.74
N GLN A 99 19.16 -2.93 10.77
CA GLN A 99 17.91 -3.67 10.65
C GLN A 99 16.90 -2.94 9.75
N LEU A 100 16.67 -1.65 10.00
CA LEU A 100 15.73 -0.85 9.21
C LEU A 100 16.19 -0.66 7.76
N VAL A 101 17.50 -0.51 7.51
CA VAL A 101 18.06 -0.50 6.16
C VAL A 101 17.78 -1.83 5.46
N ALA A 102 18.06 -2.96 6.10
CA ALA A 102 17.78 -4.27 5.53
C ALA A 102 16.29 -4.43 5.16
N MET A 103 15.38 -3.96 6.01
CA MET A 103 13.94 -3.97 5.72
C MET A 103 13.57 -3.06 4.54
N VAL A 104 14.14 -1.86 4.44
CA VAL A 104 13.91 -0.97 3.27
C VAL A 104 14.42 -1.63 1.99
N LEU A 105 15.61 -2.24 2.02
CA LEU A 105 16.14 -2.95 0.87
C LEU A 105 15.24 -4.14 0.47
N ALA A 106 14.67 -4.84 1.45
CA ALA A 106 13.78 -5.97 1.24
C ALA A 106 12.40 -5.59 0.72
N PHE A 107 11.85 -4.43 1.09
CA PHE A 107 10.45 -4.09 0.85
C PHE A 107 10.23 -2.79 0.04
N GLY A 108 11.28 -2.02 -0.23
CA GLY A 108 11.19 -0.66 -0.78
C GLY A 108 11.14 -0.54 -2.30
N TYR A 109 11.09 -1.67 -3.03
CA TYR A 109 10.99 -1.73 -4.50
C TYR A 109 9.54 -1.51 -4.99
N GLN A 110 9.34 -1.26 -6.29
CA GLN A 110 8.05 -0.86 -6.91
C GLN A 110 6.94 -1.91 -6.76
N SER A 111 7.30 -3.14 -6.41
CA SER A 111 6.38 -4.26 -6.20
C SER A 111 6.37 -4.76 -4.75
N GLY A 112 7.07 -4.04 -3.85
CA GLY A 112 7.17 -4.33 -2.43
C GLY A 112 6.14 -3.55 -1.61
N LEU A 113 6.38 -3.46 -0.30
CA LEU A 113 5.46 -2.89 0.68
C LEU A 113 5.01 -1.47 0.35
N PHE A 114 5.90 -0.65 -0.21
CA PHE A 114 5.62 0.76 -0.42
C PHE A 114 4.57 0.98 -1.52
N HIS A 115 4.28 -0.04 -2.33
CA HIS A 115 3.33 0.00 -3.45
C HIS A 115 2.25 -1.09 -3.33
N ALA A 116 2.07 -1.65 -2.13
CA ALA A 116 1.26 -2.85 -1.98
C ALA A 116 -0.23 -2.57 -2.27
N THR A 117 -0.74 -1.38 -1.92
CA THR A 117 -2.14 -1.01 -2.16
C THR A 117 -2.41 -0.80 -3.64
N SER A 118 -1.57 -0.02 -4.32
CA SER A 118 -1.69 0.21 -5.78
C SER A 118 -1.54 -1.09 -6.58
N SER A 119 -0.63 -1.97 -6.16
CA SER A 119 -0.46 -3.31 -6.74
C SER A 119 -1.70 -4.18 -6.55
N ALA A 120 -2.28 -4.18 -5.33
CA ALA A 120 -3.48 -4.95 -5.03
C ALA A 120 -4.69 -4.46 -5.85
N ILE A 121 -4.88 -3.14 -5.97
CA ILE A 121 -5.95 -2.57 -6.81
C ILE A 121 -5.78 -2.98 -8.28
N THR A 122 -4.56 -2.92 -8.80
CA THR A 122 -4.26 -3.33 -10.18
C THR A 122 -4.64 -4.79 -10.41
N LYS A 123 -4.29 -5.67 -9.46
CA LYS A 123 -4.67 -7.09 -9.50
C LYS A 123 -6.19 -7.28 -9.45
N MET A 124 -6.88 -6.65 -8.51
CA MET A 124 -8.34 -6.74 -8.37
C MET A 124 -9.07 -6.29 -9.64
N VAL A 125 -8.60 -5.22 -10.30
CA VAL A 125 -9.15 -4.77 -11.58
C VAL A 125 -8.96 -5.81 -12.68
N GLY A 126 -7.76 -6.41 -12.77
CA GLY A 126 -7.48 -7.50 -13.70
C GLY A 126 -8.40 -8.71 -13.49
N ASP A 127 -8.52 -9.16 -12.25
CA ASP A 127 -9.33 -10.32 -11.87
C ASP A 127 -10.83 -10.06 -12.13
N LYS A 128 -11.33 -8.85 -11.82
CA LYS A 128 -12.72 -8.45 -12.12
C LYS A 128 -13.02 -8.28 -13.60
N ASN A 129 -12.04 -7.82 -14.39
CA ASN A 129 -12.20 -7.80 -15.84
C ASN A 129 -12.32 -9.20 -16.42
N ALA A 130 -11.77 -10.24 -15.78
CA ALA A 130 -11.93 -11.61 -16.25
C ALA A 130 -13.34 -12.16 -15.98
N THR A 131 -14.00 -11.72 -14.90
CA THR A 131 -15.24 -12.33 -14.39
C THR A 131 -16.50 -11.48 -14.56
N SER A 132 -16.38 -10.17 -14.81
CA SER A 132 -17.52 -9.24 -14.83
C SER A 132 -17.87 -8.73 -16.24
N THR A 133 -19.13 -8.30 -16.39
CA THR A 133 -19.63 -7.58 -17.58
C THR A 133 -19.13 -6.14 -17.65
N TYR A 134 -18.66 -5.57 -16.54
CA TYR A 134 -18.06 -4.24 -16.48
C TYR A 134 -16.57 -4.35 -16.78
N LYS A 135 -16.16 -3.87 -17.95
CA LYS A 135 -14.76 -3.90 -18.38
C LYS A 135 -14.16 -2.52 -18.13
N ILE A 136 -13.38 -2.38 -17.05
CA ILE A 136 -12.76 -1.11 -16.67
C ILE A 136 -11.25 -1.26 -16.62
N ALA A 137 -10.52 -0.30 -17.18
CA ALA A 137 -9.10 -0.12 -16.90
C ALA A 137 -8.89 1.15 -16.08
N LEU A 138 -8.13 1.06 -14.99
CA LEU A 138 -7.63 2.25 -14.28
C LEU A 138 -6.32 2.69 -14.92
N SER A 139 -6.14 4.00 -15.09
CA SER A 139 -4.80 4.53 -15.41
C SER A 139 -3.89 4.43 -14.19
N GLN A 140 -2.58 4.57 -14.41
CA GLN A 140 -1.62 4.70 -13.32
C GLN A 140 -2.05 5.85 -12.39
N PRO A 141 -2.08 5.63 -11.07
CA PRO A 141 -2.48 6.68 -10.13
C PRO A 141 -1.43 7.78 -10.06
N ASP A 142 -1.87 8.99 -9.73
CA ASP A 142 -0.97 10.01 -9.19
C ASP A 142 -0.58 9.56 -7.78
N MET A 143 0.59 8.95 -7.69
CA MET A 143 1.07 8.28 -6.48
C MET A 143 2.06 9.15 -5.70
N GLN A 144 1.97 9.08 -4.37
CA GLN A 144 2.96 9.63 -3.45
C GLN A 144 3.29 8.63 -2.35
N ILE A 145 4.58 8.41 -2.10
CA ILE A 145 5.10 7.58 -1.02
C ILE A 145 5.85 8.49 -0.05
N HIS A 146 5.34 8.61 1.17
CA HIS A 146 6.01 9.36 2.23
C HIS A 146 6.68 8.42 3.20
N LEU A 147 7.99 8.55 3.34
CA LEU A 147 8.84 7.84 4.27
C LEU A 147 9.14 8.77 5.43
N ILE A 148 8.60 8.47 6.61
CA ILE A 148 8.72 9.32 7.80
C ILE A 148 9.31 8.49 8.92
N THR A 149 10.47 8.90 9.42
CA THR A 149 11.10 8.20 10.54
C THR A 149 10.62 8.77 11.87
N ASP A 150 10.34 7.88 12.81
CA ASP A 150 10.08 8.22 14.20
C ASP A 150 10.86 7.31 15.15
N ASN A 151 10.74 7.53 16.46
CA ASN A 151 11.48 6.75 17.48
C ASN A 151 11.20 5.23 17.42
N GLY A 152 10.10 4.81 16.79
CA GLY A 152 9.73 3.40 16.65
C GLY A 152 10.31 2.73 15.40
N GLY A 153 10.61 3.50 14.35
CA GLY A 153 11.16 2.97 13.10
C GLY A 153 10.74 3.82 11.89
N LEU A 154 10.30 3.16 10.82
CA LEU A 154 9.86 3.79 9.58
C LEU A 154 8.34 3.73 9.44
N ARG A 155 7.70 4.90 9.32
CA ARG A 155 6.32 5.01 8.87
C ARG A 155 6.30 5.26 7.37
N VAL A 156 5.58 4.42 6.63
CA VAL A 156 5.38 4.55 5.19
C VAL A 156 3.93 4.93 4.92
N ILE A 157 3.71 6.01 4.17
CA ILE A 157 2.38 6.44 3.74
C ILE A 157 2.30 6.34 2.23
N GLU A 158 1.56 5.36 1.73
CA GLU A 158 1.22 5.22 0.31
C GLU A 158 -0.07 5.98 0.03
N GLN A 159 -0.05 6.95 -0.88
CA GLN A 159 -1.22 7.68 -1.35
C GLN A 159 -1.37 7.49 -2.85
N ASN A 160 -2.57 7.12 -3.29
CA ASN A 160 -2.89 6.92 -4.70
C ASN A 160 -4.12 7.73 -5.07
N GLU A 161 -4.05 8.56 -6.12
CA GLU A 161 -5.21 9.26 -6.68
C GLU A 161 -5.48 8.79 -8.12
N TYR A 162 -6.64 8.18 -8.34
CA TYR A 162 -7.09 7.70 -9.64
C TYR A 162 -7.99 8.74 -10.29
N ARG A 163 -7.42 9.52 -11.21
CA ARG A 163 -8.12 10.58 -11.95
C ARG A 163 -8.63 10.16 -13.32
N THR A 164 -8.20 9.00 -13.80
CA THR A 164 -8.54 8.50 -15.12
C THR A 164 -8.91 7.02 -15.07
N TRP A 165 -10.02 6.68 -15.72
CA TRP A 165 -10.41 5.30 -15.99
C TRP A 165 -10.94 5.18 -17.43
N THR A 166 -10.89 3.98 -17.98
CA THR A 166 -11.37 3.69 -19.33
C THR A 166 -12.46 2.65 -19.27
N ASP A 167 -13.60 2.94 -19.90
CA ASP A 167 -14.62 1.94 -20.17
C ASP A 167 -14.23 1.14 -21.41
N LEU A 168 -13.82 -0.10 -21.21
CA LEU A 168 -13.42 -1.01 -22.26
C LEU A 168 -14.64 -1.61 -23.00
N SER A 169 -15.87 -1.33 -22.56
CA SER A 169 -17.11 -1.68 -23.29
C SER A 169 -17.44 -0.71 -24.42
N GLY A 170 -16.63 0.34 -24.63
CA GLY A 170 -16.70 1.23 -25.79
C GLY A 170 -17.06 2.69 -25.50
N LYS A 171 -17.27 3.08 -24.23
CA LYS A 171 -17.58 4.48 -23.85
C LYS A 171 -16.35 5.39 -23.71
N GLY A 172 -15.14 4.83 -23.88
CA GLY A 172 -13.91 5.58 -23.99
C GLY A 172 -13.28 5.95 -22.66
N LYS A 173 -12.36 6.91 -22.71
CA LYS A 173 -11.54 7.36 -21.56
C LYS A 173 -12.26 8.46 -20.79
N HIS A 174 -12.32 8.33 -19.47
CA HIS A 174 -12.91 9.29 -18.55
C HIS A 174 -11.82 9.89 -17.66
N THR A 175 -11.66 11.22 -17.69
CA THR A 175 -10.62 11.94 -16.94
C THR A 175 -11.27 13.07 -16.13
N CYS A 176 -10.93 13.16 -14.84
CA CYS A 176 -11.35 14.26 -13.96
C CYS A 176 -10.58 15.56 -14.27
N THR A 177 -11.18 16.71 -13.93
CA THR A 177 -10.50 18.01 -13.99
C THR A 177 -9.59 18.22 -12.76
N ASP A 178 -8.81 19.31 -12.74
CA ASP A 178 -7.83 19.55 -11.69
C ASP A 178 -8.47 19.60 -10.29
N LYS A 179 -7.94 18.75 -9.38
CA LYS A 179 -8.34 18.51 -7.98
C LYS A 179 -9.49 17.53 -7.76
N GLU A 180 -10.13 17.03 -8.82
CA GLU A 180 -11.11 15.96 -8.73
C GLU A 180 -10.43 14.59 -8.90
N TYR A 181 -11.01 13.56 -8.27
CA TYR A 181 -10.57 12.17 -8.40
C TYR A 181 -11.78 11.23 -8.40
N TYR A 182 -11.64 10.08 -9.05
CA TYR A 182 -12.68 9.06 -9.05
C TYR A 182 -12.53 8.08 -7.89
N ALA A 183 -11.29 7.81 -7.49
CA ALA A 183 -10.95 7.05 -6.31
C ALA A 183 -9.61 7.54 -5.73
N LYS A 184 -9.49 7.47 -4.41
CA LYS A 184 -8.27 7.76 -3.67
C LYS A 184 -8.06 6.69 -2.62
N THR A 185 -6.83 6.23 -2.46
CA THR A 185 -6.45 5.39 -1.33
C THR A 185 -5.31 6.01 -0.56
N GLN A 186 -5.29 5.73 0.74
CA GLN A 186 -4.16 6.03 1.60
C GLN A 186 -3.91 4.85 2.53
N THR A 187 -2.70 4.34 2.55
CA THR A 187 -2.31 3.27 3.46
C THR A 187 -1.12 3.72 4.29
N ILE A 188 -1.20 3.49 5.60
CA ILE A 188 -0.12 3.78 6.54
C ILE A 188 0.42 2.45 7.03
N TYR A 189 1.69 2.19 6.74
CA TYR A 189 2.44 1.08 7.31
C TYR A 189 3.39 1.61 8.38
N ALA A 190 3.59 0.85 9.45
CA ALA A 190 4.70 1.04 10.37
C ALA A 190 5.62 -0.17 10.26
N MET A 191 6.90 0.11 10.09
CA MET A 191 7.98 -0.83 9.95
C MET A 191 8.94 -0.59 11.11
N THR A 192 9.01 -1.56 12.01
CA THR A 192 9.89 -1.57 13.18
C THR A 192 10.78 -2.80 13.07
N PRO A 193 11.93 -2.84 13.77
CA PRO A 193 12.73 -4.06 13.82
C PRO A 193 11.95 -5.32 14.23
N GLU A 194 10.91 -5.16 15.04
CA GLU A 194 10.15 -6.27 15.61
C GLU A 194 9.01 -6.75 14.69
N HIS A 195 8.36 -5.83 13.98
CA HIS A 195 7.19 -6.13 13.15
C HIS A 195 6.95 -5.12 12.02
N ILE A 196 6.19 -5.58 11.02
CA ILE A 196 5.55 -4.73 10.01
C ILE A 196 4.04 -4.78 10.24
N GLU A 197 3.42 -3.62 10.37
CA GLU A 197 1.98 -3.48 10.54
C GLU A 197 1.40 -2.49 9.53
N MET A 198 0.18 -2.77 9.07
CA MET A 198 -0.68 -1.80 8.40
C MET A 198 -1.54 -1.11 9.46
N ARG A 199 -1.20 0.14 9.77
CA ARG A 199 -1.89 0.96 10.79
C ARG A 199 -3.21 1.52 10.31
N ASP A 200 -3.28 1.97 9.07
CA ASP A 200 -4.47 2.60 8.51
C ASP A 200 -4.60 2.25 7.04
N LEU A 201 -5.82 1.97 6.59
CA LEU A 201 -6.18 1.86 5.18
C LEU A 201 -7.44 2.67 4.96
N LEU A 202 -7.30 3.74 4.18
CA LEU A 202 -8.36 4.64 3.77
C LEU A 202 -8.65 4.44 2.29
N VAL A 203 -9.93 4.36 1.96
CA VAL A 203 -10.40 4.37 0.57
C VAL A 203 -11.50 5.41 0.49
N ASP A 204 -11.40 6.32 -0.47
CA ASP A 204 -12.44 7.28 -0.82
C ASP A 204 -12.78 7.10 -2.30
N CYS A 205 -14.00 6.69 -2.61
CA CYS A 205 -14.44 6.46 -3.99
C CYS A 205 -15.73 7.22 -4.31
N PRO A 206 -15.63 8.50 -4.72
CA PRO A 206 -16.79 9.28 -5.18
C PRO A 206 -17.45 8.68 -6.43
N SER A 207 -16.68 7.99 -7.27
CA SER A 207 -17.18 7.44 -8.53
C SER A 207 -18.05 6.21 -8.33
N ARG A 208 -19.33 6.30 -8.70
CA ARG A 208 -20.21 5.12 -8.76
C ARG A 208 -19.73 4.08 -9.78
N HIS A 209 -19.04 4.52 -10.84
CA HIS A 209 -18.50 3.62 -11.86
C HIS A 209 -17.34 2.78 -11.34
N LEU A 210 -16.49 3.34 -10.48
CA LEU A 210 -15.37 2.60 -9.91
C LEU A 210 -15.74 1.89 -8.62
N ALA A 211 -16.86 2.24 -8.01
CA ALA A 211 -17.21 1.70 -6.71
C ALA A 211 -17.29 0.17 -6.70
N HIS A 212 -17.71 -0.52 -7.77
CA HIS A 212 -17.73 -1.99 -7.77
C HIS A 212 -16.33 -2.64 -7.70
N ILE A 213 -15.27 -1.91 -8.03
CA ILE A 213 -13.88 -2.35 -7.81
C ILE A 213 -13.57 -2.36 -6.31
N PHE A 214 -14.01 -1.31 -5.62
CA PHE A 214 -13.77 -1.05 -4.19
C PHE A 214 -14.93 -1.47 -3.26
N ASP A 215 -16.03 -1.98 -3.81
CA ASP A 215 -17.31 -2.24 -3.12
C ASP A 215 -18.23 -3.18 -3.95
N GLU A 216 -18.15 -4.50 -3.74
CA GLU A 216 -18.85 -5.53 -4.54
C GLU A 216 -20.36 -5.66 -4.29
N ARG A 217 -20.93 -4.89 -3.36
CA ARG A 217 -22.31 -5.12 -2.92
C ARG A 217 -23.32 -4.71 -4.01
N PRO A 218 -24.41 -5.47 -4.22
CA PRO A 218 -25.57 -5.05 -5.00
C PRO A 218 -26.13 -3.72 -4.47
N GLY A 219 -26.76 -2.90 -5.32
CA GLY A 219 -27.08 -1.50 -5.03
C GLY A 219 -27.80 -1.20 -3.69
N GLN A 220 -28.57 -2.14 -3.12
CA GLN A 220 -29.20 -1.98 -1.80
C GLN A 220 -28.28 -2.38 -0.63
N GLU A 221 -27.34 -3.30 -0.83
CA GLU A 221 -26.41 -3.76 0.21
C GLU A 221 -25.17 -2.88 0.34
N GLN A 222 -24.92 -1.95 -0.60
CA GLN A 222 -23.86 -0.94 -0.52
C GLN A 222 -23.93 -0.05 0.75
N MET A 223 -25.01 -0.17 1.54
CA MET A 223 -25.14 0.41 2.88
C MET A 223 -24.54 -0.44 4.03
N MET A 224 -24.42 -1.76 3.90
CA MET A 224 -23.84 -2.66 4.92
C MET A 224 -22.32 -2.86 4.78
N ARG A 225 -21.56 -1.99 5.42
CA ARG A 225 -20.09 -1.83 5.30
C ARG A 225 -19.36 -3.17 5.60
N PHE A 226 -18.11 -3.33 5.16
CA PHE A 226 -17.10 -4.31 5.65
C PHE A 226 -16.49 -5.41 4.72
N PRO A 227 -17.07 -5.89 3.58
CA PRO A 227 -16.42 -6.99 2.83
C PRO A 227 -15.15 -6.62 2.05
N VAL A 228 -15.08 -5.46 1.40
CA VAL A 228 -14.00 -5.18 0.42
C VAL A 228 -12.66 -4.78 1.03
N LEU A 229 -12.66 -4.15 2.20
CA LEU A 229 -11.42 -3.91 2.94
C LEU A 229 -10.71 -5.24 3.24
N ARG A 230 -11.46 -6.32 3.50
CA ARG A 230 -10.89 -7.63 3.76
C ARG A 230 -10.22 -8.24 2.53
N GLU A 231 -10.81 -8.11 1.35
CA GLU A 231 -10.24 -8.61 0.09
C GLU A 231 -9.01 -7.80 -0.32
N LEU A 232 -9.06 -6.48 -0.19
CA LEU A 232 -7.93 -5.60 -0.46
C LEU A 232 -6.77 -5.90 0.50
N ILE A 233 -7.04 -6.08 1.79
CA ILE A 233 -6.04 -6.47 2.79
C ILE A 233 -5.48 -7.87 2.47
N ALA A 234 -6.33 -8.85 2.15
CA ALA A 234 -5.87 -10.19 1.78
C ALA A 234 -4.98 -10.16 0.52
N THR A 235 -5.32 -9.32 -0.46
CA THR A 235 -4.52 -9.15 -1.67
C THR A 235 -3.20 -8.44 -1.38
N ILE A 236 -3.20 -7.43 -0.50
CA ILE A 236 -1.96 -6.79 0.00
C ILE A 236 -1.06 -7.85 0.64
N ILE A 237 -1.59 -8.68 1.55
CA ILE A 237 -0.83 -9.75 2.20
C ILE A 237 -0.29 -10.75 1.17
N ALA A 238 -1.13 -11.21 0.24
CA ALA A 238 -0.71 -12.16 -0.79
C ALA A 238 0.39 -11.59 -1.69
N VAL A 239 0.31 -10.31 -2.08
CA VAL A 239 1.33 -9.62 -2.87
C VAL A 239 2.65 -9.54 -2.09
N LEU A 240 2.60 -9.28 -0.78
CA LEU A 240 3.79 -9.21 0.07
C LEU A 240 4.44 -10.58 0.28
N LEU A 241 3.65 -11.60 0.63
CA LEU A 241 4.16 -12.93 0.98
C LEU A 241 4.69 -13.69 -0.24
N ASN A 242 3.93 -13.75 -1.34
CA ASN A 242 4.34 -14.48 -2.54
C ASN A 242 5.61 -13.93 -3.18
N ARG A 243 5.94 -12.65 -2.94
CA ARG A 243 7.09 -11.97 -3.56
C ARG A 243 8.31 -11.85 -2.65
N ALA A 244 8.14 -11.99 -1.34
CA ALA A 244 9.25 -12.15 -0.40
C ALA A 244 9.85 -13.57 -0.40
N GLY A 245 9.40 -14.46 -1.30
CA GLY A 245 9.91 -15.83 -1.42
C GLY A 245 9.30 -16.83 -0.43
N PHE A 246 8.23 -16.43 0.29
CA PHE A 246 7.44 -17.37 1.07
C PHE A 246 6.52 -18.13 0.11
N GLY A 247 6.94 -19.33 -0.29
CA GLY A 247 6.12 -20.24 -1.09
C GLY A 247 4.80 -20.58 -0.40
N GLU A 248 3.81 -20.99 -1.19
CA GLU A 248 2.44 -21.34 -0.78
C GLU A 248 2.36 -22.34 0.38
N GLU A 249 3.44 -23.09 0.69
CA GLU A 249 3.51 -24.05 1.79
C GLU A 249 3.46 -23.42 3.20
N ASN A 250 3.70 -22.12 3.36
CA ASN A 250 3.52 -21.40 4.64
C ASN A 250 2.40 -20.35 4.61
N ALA A 251 1.71 -20.20 3.47
CA ALA A 251 0.60 -19.27 3.31
C ALA A 251 -0.72 -19.92 3.76
N ALA A 252 -0.78 -20.42 4.99
CA ALA A 252 -2.08 -20.55 5.64
C ALA A 252 -2.59 -19.12 5.84
N ALA A 253 -3.46 -18.67 4.93
CA ALA A 253 -4.24 -17.46 5.15
C ALA A 253 -4.76 -17.51 6.59
N PRO A 254 -4.53 -16.50 7.44
CA PRO A 254 -5.03 -16.54 8.80
C PRO A 254 -6.53 -16.79 8.71
N GLU A 255 -6.98 -17.94 9.22
CA GLU A 255 -8.39 -18.28 9.25
C GLU A 255 -9.11 -17.10 9.88
N ALA A 256 -9.90 -16.40 9.08
CA ALA A 256 -10.82 -15.42 9.60
C ALA A 256 -11.78 -16.21 10.48
N LYS A 257 -11.51 -16.23 11.79
CA LYS A 257 -12.42 -16.80 12.77
C LYS A 257 -13.81 -16.30 12.45
N SER A 258 -14.70 -17.24 12.13
CA SER A 258 -16.07 -16.96 11.79
C SER A 258 -16.64 -16.04 12.87
N LEU A 259 -17.05 -14.83 12.45
CA LEU A 259 -17.83 -13.95 13.30
C LEU A 259 -19.09 -14.73 13.66
N HIS A 260 -19.17 -15.19 14.92
CA HIS A 260 -20.36 -15.79 15.49
C HIS A 260 -21.55 -14.90 15.14
N ARG A 261 -22.55 -15.48 14.44
CA ARG A 261 -23.87 -14.87 14.31
C ARG A 261 -24.36 -14.53 15.71
N PRO A 262 -24.79 -13.28 15.98
CA PRO A 262 -25.59 -13.04 17.16
C PRO A 262 -26.83 -13.91 17.05
N GLN A 263 -26.99 -14.84 17.99
CA GLN A 263 -28.27 -15.49 18.22
C GLN A 263 -29.21 -14.39 18.70
N PHE A 264 -30.12 -13.96 17.83
CA PHE A 264 -31.31 -13.25 18.28
C PHE A 264 -32.20 -14.28 18.96
N GLY A 265 -32.12 -14.34 20.28
CA GLY A 265 -33.12 -15.00 21.11
C GLY A 265 -34.42 -14.20 21.07
N GLY A 266 -35.49 -14.86 20.64
CA GLY A 266 -36.86 -14.56 21.06
C GLY A 266 -37.26 -15.50 22.18
#